data_AF-A0A1S1JIN6-F1
#
_entry.id   AF-A0A1S1JIN6-F1
#
_cell.length_a   1.000
_cell.length_b   1.000
_cell.length_c   1.000
_cell.angle_alpha   90.00
_cell.angle_beta   90.00
_cell.angle_gamma   90.00
#
_symmetry.space_group_name_H-M   'P 1'
#
loop_
_entity.id
_entity.type
_entity.pdbx_description
1 polymer ?
#
loop_
_entity_poly.entity_id
_entity_poly.type
_entity_poly.pdbx_seq_one_letter_code
_entity_poly.pdbx_strand_id
1 'polypeptide(L)'
;MRPFRIFNDVKGVRMVAKIGGVRMGPFAVIAILLLMACALIVVMVANPLIAAAVFAAGFVAVSVYVAILTRIDNTGVLSELTALSLLRRGLSHRHSANFDLPGI
;
A
#
# COMPACT_ATOMS: atom_id res chain seq x y z
N MET A 1 -0.09 3.49 -49.11
CA MET A 1 0.23 3.03 -47.75
C MET A 1 0.12 4.23 -46.81
N ARG A 2 -0.84 4.23 -45.87
CA ARG A 2 -0.98 5.33 -44.90
C ARG A 2 0.01 5.11 -43.75
N PRO A 3 0.71 6.15 -43.25
CA PRO A 3 1.57 5.98 -42.11
C PRO A 3 0.70 5.85 -40.86
N PHE A 4 0.60 4.65 -40.31
CA PHE A 4 0.06 4.44 -38.97
C PHE A 4 1.05 5.05 -37.99
N ARG A 5 0.86 6.33 -37.67
CA ARG A 5 1.51 6.98 -36.54
C ARG A 5 0.75 6.51 -35.30
N ILE A 6 1.07 5.29 -34.85
CA ILE A 6 0.65 4.78 -33.55
C ILE A 6 1.42 5.61 -32.53
N PHE A 7 0.91 6.80 -32.24
CA PHE A 7 1.14 7.40 -30.94
C PHE A 7 0.48 6.43 -29.96
N ASN A 8 1.28 5.51 -29.41
CA ASN A 8 0.93 4.90 -28.14
C ASN A 8 0.77 6.09 -27.20
N ASP A 9 -0.47 6.52 -27.00
CA ASP A 9 -0.83 7.52 -26.02
C ASP A 9 -0.42 6.89 -24.68
N VAL A 10 0.78 7.24 -24.19
CA VAL A 10 1.29 6.79 -22.89
C VAL A 10 0.54 7.55 -21.79
N LYS A 11 -0.79 7.62 -21.91
CA LYS A 11 -1.71 8.15 -20.91
C LYS A 11 -2.16 6.97 -20.07
N GLY A 12 -1.51 6.78 -18.93
CA GLY A 12 -1.89 5.75 -17.97
C GLY A 12 -0.74 4.95 -17.39
N VAL A 13 0.52 5.32 -17.66
CA VAL A 13 1.64 4.77 -16.88
C VAL A 13 1.50 5.29 -15.46
N ARG A 14 0.93 4.46 -14.59
CA ARG A 14 0.90 4.73 -13.15
C ARG A 14 2.34 4.87 -12.69
N MET A 15 2.68 6.02 -12.09
CA MET A 15 3.93 6.14 -11.36
C MET A 15 3.87 5.19 -10.17
N VAL A 16 4.61 4.09 -10.28
CA VAL A 16 4.78 3.11 -9.21
C VAL A 16 6.09 3.40 -8.51
N ALA A 17 6.02 3.97 -7.31
CA ALA A 17 7.20 4.10 -6.47
C ALA A 17 7.65 2.70 -6.05
N LYS A 18 8.96 2.42 -6.15
CA LYS A 18 9.53 1.14 -5.69
C LYS A 18 10.55 1.42 -4.62
N ILE A 19 10.38 0.81 -3.45
CA ILE A 19 11.38 0.82 -2.38
C ILE A 19 11.69 -0.64 -2.06
N GLY A 20 12.96 -1.04 -2.16
CA GLY A 20 13.38 -2.42 -1.87
C GLY A 20 12.75 -3.50 -2.76
N GLY A 21 12.35 -3.16 -4.00
CA GLY A 21 11.68 -4.07 -4.93
C GLY A 21 10.16 -4.19 -4.74
N VAL A 22 9.60 -3.60 -3.69
CA VAL A 22 8.15 -3.59 -3.42
C VAL A 22 7.50 -2.41 -4.13
N ARG A 23 6.44 -2.69 -4.89
CA ARG A 23 5.63 -1.66 -5.56
C ARG A 23 4.74 -0.97 -4.54
N MET A 24 4.96 0.32 -4.33
CA MET A 24 4.16 1.17 -3.44
C MET A 24 3.13 1.94 -4.24
N GLY A 25 1.87 1.84 -3.86
CA GLY A 25 0.83 2.71 -4.38
C GLY A 25 0.83 4.08 -3.67
N PRO A 26 -0.01 5.01 -4.16
CA PRO A 26 -0.05 6.39 -3.66
C PRO A 26 -0.31 6.50 -2.15
N PHE A 27 -1.15 5.65 -1.56
CA PHE A 27 -1.41 5.70 -0.11
C PHE A 27 -0.21 5.25 0.72
N ALA A 28 0.53 4.24 0.25
CA ALA A 28 1.76 3.83 0.92
C ALA A 28 2.83 4.93 0.88
N VAL A 29 2.93 5.67 -0.23
CA VAL A 29 3.84 6.82 -0.35
C VAL A 29 3.44 7.93 0.62
N ILE A 30 2.14 8.29 0.66
CA ILE A 30 1.63 9.28 1.62
C ILE A 30 1.91 8.84 3.06
N ALA A 31 1.69 7.57 3.39
CA ALA A 31 1.93 7.03 4.71
C ALA A 31 3.41 7.13 5.12
N ILE A 32 4.35 6.84 4.22
CA ILE A 32 5.79 6.98 4.49
C ILE A 32 6.16 8.44 4.68
N LEU A 33 5.63 9.36 3.86
CA LEU A 33 5.89 10.79 4.01
C LEU A 33 5.38 11.33 5.35
N LEU A 34 4.17 10.92 5.76
CA LEU A 34 3.62 11.25 7.08
C LEU A 34 4.48 10.65 8.20
N LEU A 35 4.93 9.41 8.04
CA LEU A 35 5.81 8.76 9.00
C LEU A 35 7.15 9.50 9.14
N MET A 36 7.75 9.93 8.03
CA MET A 36 8.96 10.75 8.05
C MET A 36 8.73 12.09 8.74
N ALA A 37 7.60 12.75 8.47
CA ALA A 37 7.25 14.02 9.13
C ALA A 37 7.06 13.83 10.65
N CYS A 38 6.34 12.79 11.07
CA CYS A 38 6.18 12.46 12.48
C CYS A 38 7.52 12.11 13.15
N ALA A 39 8.37 11.31 12.48
CA ALA A 39 9.69 10.97 13.00
C ALA A 39 10.55 12.23 13.17
N LEU A 40 10.50 13.17 12.22
CA LEU A 40 11.21 14.45 12.33
C LEU A 40 10.75 15.25 13.56
N ILE A 41 9.43 15.34 13.80
CA ILE A 41 8.89 16.02 14.98
C ILE A 41 9.38 15.35 16.27
N VAL A 42 9.41 14.01 16.31
CA VAL A 42 9.91 13.25 17.48
C VAL A 42 11.41 13.48 17.69
N VAL A 43 12.22 13.61 16.62
CA VAL A 43 13.64 14.00 16.75
C VAL A 43 13.77 15.36 17.39
N MET A 44 12.94 16.35 17.01
CA MET A 44 13.02 17.72 17.54
C MET A 44 12.61 17.84 19.01
N VAL A 45 11.74 16.96 19.50
CA VAL A 45 11.14 17.07 20.85
C VAL A 45 11.74 16.11 21.87
N ALA A 46 12.19 14.92 21.45
CA ALA A 46 12.56 13.84 22.37
C ALA A 46 14.00 13.38 22.21
N ASN A 47 14.24 12.35 21.40
CA ASN A 47 15.55 11.73 21.21
C ASN A 47 15.59 11.05 19.83
N PRO A 48 16.69 11.19 19.07
CA PRO A 48 16.85 10.52 17.78
C PRO A 48 16.69 8.99 17.84
N LEU A 49 17.05 8.33 18.95
CA LEU A 49 16.83 6.88 19.13
C LEU A 49 15.34 6.52 19.16
N ILE A 50 14.52 7.33 19.83
CA ILE A 50 13.07 7.11 19.90
C ILE A 50 12.46 7.35 18.52
N ALA A 51 12.88 8.39 17.82
CA ALA A 51 12.43 8.66 16.46
C ALA A 51 12.79 7.53 15.49
N ALA A 52 14.01 6.98 15.59
CA ALA A 52 14.44 5.84 14.80
C ALA A 52 13.59 4.60 15.07
N ALA A 53 13.28 4.31 16.34
CA ALA A 53 12.40 3.20 16.71
C ALA A 53 10.97 3.37 16.16
N VAL A 54 10.40 4.57 16.28
CA VAL A 54 9.06 4.90 15.74
C VAL A 54 9.04 4.78 14.22
N PHE A 55 10.07 5.31 13.55
CA PHE A 55 10.21 5.20 12.11
C PHE A 55 10.35 3.74 11.66
N ALA A 56 11.19 2.94 12.32
CA ALA A 56 11.35 1.53 12.00
C ALA A 56 10.03 0.77 12.18
N ALA A 57 9.33 0.96 13.30
CA ALA A 57 8.04 0.31 13.57
C ALA A 57 6.98 0.69 12.53
N GLY A 58 6.86 1.98 12.22
CA GLY A 58 5.91 2.45 11.20
C GLY A 58 6.26 1.99 9.79
N PHE A 59 7.56 1.94 9.45
CA PHE A 59 8.02 1.44 8.17
C PHE A 59 7.69 -0.04 7.99
N VAL A 60 7.84 -0.86 9.05
CA VAL A 60 7.42 -2.26 9.06
C VAL A 60 5.91 -2.36 8.84
N ALA A 61 5.10 -1.55 9.52
CA ALA A 61 3.66 -1.54 9.36
C ALA A 61 3.23 -1.21 7.92
N VAL A 62 3.82 -0.18 7.31
CA VAL A 62 3.55 0.16 5.90
C VAL A 62 4.02 -0.96 4.96
N SER A 63 5.18 -1.56 5.24
CA SER A 63 5.71 -2.67 4.43
C SER A 63 4.79 -3.87 4.45
N VAL A 64 4.24 -4.24 5.61
CA VAL A 64 3.24 -5.32 5.75
C VAL A 64 1.97 -4.97 4.97
N TYR A 65 1.46 -3.74 5.11
CA TYR A 65 0.31 -3.26 4.36
C TYR A 65 0.50 -3.40 2.84
N VAL A 66 1.64 -2.95 2.32
CA VAL A 66 1.95 -3.04 0.89
C VAL A 66 2.09 -4.50 0.47
N ALA A 67 2.78 -5.33 1.26
CA ALA A 67 2.95 -6.75 0.96
C ALA A 67 1.59 -7.49 0.84
N ILE A 68 0.64 -7.18 1.73
CA ILE A 68 -0.73 -7.72 1.69
C ILE A 68 -1.43 -7.28 0.41
N LEU A 69 -1.40 -5.99 0.07
CA LEU A 69 -2.04 -5.47 -1.13
C LEU A 69 -1.44 -6.05 -2.42
N THR A 70 -0.12 -6.22 -2.46
CA THR A 70 0.58 -6.79 -3.62
C THR A 70 0.15 -8.24 -3.87
N ARG A 71 -0.15 -9.00 -2.81
CA ARG A 71 -0.71 -10.36 -2.96
C ARG A 71 -2.13 -10.38 -3.54
N ILE A 72 -2.92 -9.35 -3.32
CA ILE A 72 -4.29 -9.24 -3.85
C ILE A 72 -4.25 -8.86 -5.33
N ASP A 73 -3.34 -7.96 -5.73
CA ASP A 73 -3.15 -7.61 -7.13
C ASP A 73 -1.66 -7.50 -7.49
N ASN A 74 -1.12 -8.60 -8.02
CA ASN A 74 0.24 -8.66 -8.56
C ASN A 74 0.39 -7.95 -9.92
N THR A 75 -0.72 -7.72 -10.63
CA THR A 75 -0.71 -7.17 -11.99
C THR A 75 -0.74 -5.63 -12.01
N GLY A 76 -1.22 -5.01 -10.93
CA GLY A 76 -1.30 -3.56 -10.77
C GLY A 76 -2.41 -2.91 -11.59
N VAL A 77 -3.40 -3.71 -12.00
CA VAL A 77 -4.56 -3.28 -12.78
C VAL A 77 -5.60 -2.62 -11.86
N LEU A 78 -5.75 -3.10 -10.63
CA LEU A 78 -6.66 -2.56 -9.64
C LEU A 78 -6.11 -1.28 -9.01
N SER A 79 -7.01 -0.34 -8.72
CA SER A 79 -6.67 0.81 -7.89
C SER A 79 -6.47 0.35 -6.43
N GLU A 80 -5.60 1.04 -5.67
CA GLU A 80 -5.39 0.73 -4.25
C GLU A 80 -6.72 0.75 -3.47
N LEU A 81 -7.61 1.71 -3.74
CA LEU A 81 -8.94 1.79 -3.11
C LEU A 81 -9.76 0.52 -3.36
N THR A 82 -9.74 0.02 -4.60
CA THR A 82 -10.49 -1.18 -4.96
C THR A 82 -9.89 -2.41 -4.27
N ALA A 83 -8.56 -2.55 -4.27
CA ALA A 83 -7.89 -3.66 -3.59
C ALA A 83 -8.16 -3.66 -2.07
N LEU A 84 -8.22 -2.47 -1.46
CA LEU A 84 -8.54 -2.30 -0.03
C LEU A 84 -10.01 -2.62 0.28
N SER A 85 -10.93 -2.22 -0.60
CA SER A 85 -12.35 -2.59 -0.52
C SER A 85 -12.56 -4.10 -0.64
N LEU A 86 -11.84 -4.75 -1.57
CA LEU A 86 -11.85 -6.20 -1.74
C LEU A 86 -11.26 -6.93 -0.52
N LEU A 87 -10.16 -6.43 0.05
CA LEU A 87 -9.61 -6.94 1.31
C LEU A 87 -10.66 -6.87 2.43
N ARG A 88 -11.28 -5.70 2.62
CA ARG A 88 -12.29 -5.49 3.66
C ARG A 88 -13.50 -6.41 3.49
N ARG A 89 -14.01 -6.53 2.25
CA ARG A 89 -15.12 -7.44 1.94
C ARG A 89 -14.73 -8.91 2.15
N GLY A 90 -13.54 -9.32 1.72
CA GLY A 90 -13.02 -10.67 1.94
C GLY A 90 -12.86 -11.03 3.41
N LEU A 91 -12.36 -10.10 4.23
CA LEU A 91 -12.29 -10.27 5.68
C LEU A 91 -13.67 -10.37 6.33
N SER A 92 -14.61 -9.52 5.92
CA SER A 92 -16.00 -9.56 6.41
C SER A 92 -16.70 -10.87 6.05
N HIS A 93 -16.49 -11.38 4.84
CA HIS A 93 -17.12 -12.62 4.37
C HIS A 93 -16.50 -13.87 5.02
N ARG A 94 -15.19 -13.85 5.32
CA ARG A 94 -14.57 -14.89 6.16
C ARG A 94 -15.07 -14.82 7.60
N HIS A 95 -15.29 -13.61 8.13
CA HIS A 95 -15.81 -13.45 9.47
C HIS A 95 -17.24 -13.97 9.61
N SER A 96 -18.11 -13.69 8.64
CA SER A 96 -19.48 -14.24 8.61
C SER A 96 -19.47 -15.76 8.37
N ALA A 97 -18.67 -16.26 7.42
CA ALA A 97 -18.62 -17.70 7.14
C ALA A 97 -18.04 -18.54 8.29
N ASN A 98 -17.16 -17.98 9.13
CA ASN A 98 -16.70 -18.65 10.35
C ASN A 98 -17.72 -18.56 11.51
N PHE A 99 -18.67 -17.63 11.46
CA PHE A 99 -19.78 -17.55 12.43
C PHE A 99 -20.95 -18.44 12.02
N ASP A 100 -21.17 -18.64 10.71
CA ASP A 100 -22.13 -19.58 10.14
C ASP A 100 -21.53 -21.00 10.04
N LEU A 101 -20.91 -21.50 11.11
CA LEU A 101 -20.63 -22.92 11.22
C LEU A 101 -21.92 -23.63 11.65
N PRO A 102 -22.56 -24.46 10.79
CA PRO A 102 -23.71 -25.25 11.19
C PRO A 102 -23.23 -26.33 12.16
N GLY A 103 -23.41 -26.10 13.47
CA GLY A 103 -22.92 -27.04 14.48
C GLY A 103 -23.00 -26.61 15.95
N ILE A 104 -23.62 -25.46 16.26
CA ILE A 104 -24.14 -25.15 17.60
C ILE A 104 -25.59 -24.67 17.45
#